data_AF-A0A1C6E9B7-F1
#
_entry.id   AF-A0A1C6E9B7-F1
#
_cell.length_a   1.000
_cell.length_b   1.000
_cell.length_c   1.000
_cell.angle_alpha   90.00
_cell.angle_beta   90.00
_cell.angle_gamma   90.00
#
_symmetry.space_group_name_H-M   'P 1'
#
loop_
_entity.id
_entity.type
_entity.pdbx_description
1 polymer ?
#
loop_
_entity_poly.entity_id
_entity_poly.type
_entity_poly.pdbx_seq_one_letter_code
_entity_poly.pdbx_strand_id
1 'polypeptide(L)'
;MNNNIFIKCQQQALTSDHAGVLRLDDGRVLLTADGFTVVVIPQEDLMLDVSRFVCLSKRVLDGIDKVPELKLTCDCKYTPPNKIVRRLKLDSDKSVYVNDKYIKFFGTGVSYKGDEWRVFVYEKSTDELIGLILPIRLKED
;
A
#
# COMPACT_ATOMS: atom_id res chain seq x y z
N MET A 1 -12.44 9.49 -1.94
CA MET A 1 -11.63 8.77 -0.92
C MET A 1 -12.01 9.20 0.51
N ASN A 2 -12.07 8.29 1.50
CA ASN A 2 -12.47 8.64 2.88
C ASN A 2 -11.30 9.29 3.65
N ASN A 3 -11.45 10.54 4.11
CA ASN A 3 -10.47 11.26 4.97
C ASN A 3 -9.93 10.44 6.16
N ASN A 4 -10.70 9.45 6.60
CA ASN A 4 -10.34 8.54 7.68
C ASN A 4 -9.02 7.77 7.42
N ILE A 5 -8.72 7.39 6.17
CA ILE A 5 -7.51 6.64 5.83
C ILE A 5 -6.26 7.51 6.02
N PHE A 6 -6.31 8.77 5.54
CA PHE A 6 -5.23 9.74 5.68
C PHE A 6 -4.93 10.04 7.14
N ILE A 7 -5.98 10.26 7.94
CA ILE A 7 -5.85 10.52 9.38
C ILE A 7 -5.19 9.31 10.09
N LYS A 8 -5.65 8.09 9.81
CA LYS A 8 -5.09 6.88 10.41
C LYS A 8 -3.62 6.66 10.05
N CYS A 9 -3.24 6.89 8.79
CA CYS A 9 -1.85 6.75 8.36
C CYS A 9 -0.95 7.76 9.07
N GLN A 10 -1.38 9.02 9.13
CA GLN A 10 -0.65 10.08 9.81
C GLN A 10 -0.48 9.80 11.32
N GLN A 11 -1.53 9.30 11.98
CA GLN A 11 -1.44 8.88 13.39
C GLN A 11 -0.44 7.75 13.60
N GLN A 12 -0.41 6.75 12.71
CA GLN A 12 0.56 5.66 12.80
C GLN A 12 1.99 6.13 12.54
N ALA A 13 2.19 7.04 11.59
CA ALA A 13 3.51 7.58 11.26
C ALA A 13 4.12 8.39 12.42
N LEU A 14 3.30 9.03 13.26
CA LEU A 14 3.78 9.76 14.45
C LEU A 14 4.41 8.85 15.50
N THR A 15 4.02 7.58 15.56
CA THR A 15 4.45 6.63 16.59
C THR A 15 5.41 5.56 16.07
N SER A 16 5.82 5.64 14.79
CA SER A 16 6.65 4.61 14.17
C SER A 16 8.06 5.10 13.90
N ASP A 17 9.04 4.29 14.32
CA ASP A 17 10.47 4.47 13.99
C ASP A 17 10.80 4.15 12.52
N HIS A 18 9.81 3.66 11.75
CA HIS A 18 9.94 3.30 10.34
C HIS A 18 9.09 4.16 9.41
N ALA A 19 8.70 5.35 9.89
CA ALA A 19 7.99 6.30 9.07
C ALA A 19 8.88 6.84 7.94
N GLY A 20 8.33 6.86 6.73
CA GLY A 20 9.05 7.29 5.54
C GLY A 20 8.17 8.09 4.59
N VAL A 21 8.79 8.93 3.79
CA VAL A 21 8.10 9.87 2.91
C VAL A 21 8.75 9.95 1.53
N LEU A 22 7.94 10.09 0.49
CA LEU A 22 8.37 10.48 -0.85
C LEU A 22 7.40 11.51 -1.42
N ARG A 23 7.93 12.64 -1.87
CA ARG A 23 7.16 13.65 -2.61
C ARG A 23 7.08 13.23 -4.07
N LEU A 24 5.86 13.25 -4.60
CA LEU A 24 5.57 12.99 -6.00
C LEU A 24 5.67 14.29 -6.80
N ASP A 25 5.93 14.15 -8.10
CA ASP A 25 6.10 15.30 -8.99
C ASP A 25 4.77 16.03 -9.24
N ASP A 26 3.63 15.39 -8.95
CA ASP A 26 2.27 15.95 -9.02
C ASP A 26 1.82 16.67 -7.73
N GLY A 27 2.72 16.86 -6.77
CA GLY A 27 2.43 17.54 -5.51
C GLY A 27 1.80 16.66 -4.43
N ARG A 28 1.60 15.36 -4.67
CA ARG A 28 1.15 14.41 -3.63
C ARG A 28 2.34 13.83 -2.85
N VAL A 29 2.04 13.21 -1.72
CA VAL A 29 3.03 12.64 -0.80
C VAL A 29 2.71 11.18 -0.50
N LEU A 30 3.66 10.28 -0.79
CA LEU A 30 3.67 8.91 -0.31
C LEU A 30 4.15 8.88 1.14
N LEU A 31 3.29 8.52 2.07
CA LEU A 31 3.60 8.38 3.49
C LEU A 31 3.50 6.91 3.90
N THR A 32 4.58 6.37 4.46
CA THR A 32 4.55 5.06 5.13
C THR A 32 4.70 5.23 6.63
N ALA A 33 3.96 4.42 7.40
CA ALA A 33 4.14 4.33 8.84
C ALA A 33 5.03 3.12 9.21
N ASP A 34 4.77 1.94 8.66
CA ASP A 34 5.46 0.70 9.07
C ASP A 34 6.31 0.08 7.94
N GLY A 35 6.56 0.82 6.85
CA GLY A 35 7.29 0.34 5.67
C GLY A 35 6.52 -0.65 4.79
N PHE A 36 5.49 -1.33 5.30
CA PHE A 36 4.71 -2.33 4.57
C PHE A 36 3.45 -1.80 3.89
N THR A 37 3.03 -0.58 4.24
CA THR A 37 1.91 0.11 3.59
C THR A 37 2.21 1.59 3.49
N VAL A 38 1.87 2.14 2.34
CA VAL A 38 2.11 3.52 1.97
C VAL A 38 0.80 4.10 1.47
N VAL A 39 0.46 5.31 1.90
CA VAL A 39 -0.71 6.04 1.43
C VAL A 39 -0.23 7.22 0.61
N VAL A 40 -0.89 7.49 -0.52
CA VAL A 40 -0.69 8.72 -1.29
C VAL A 40 -1.67 9.76 -0.77
N ILE A 41 -1.15 10.86 -0.24
CA ILE A 41 -1.91 11.93 0.40
C ILE A 41 -1.67 13.22 -0.41
N PRO A 42 -2.71 13.96 -0.81
CA PRO A 42 -2.55 15.32 -1.31
C PRO A 42 -1.77 16.18 -0.32
N GLN A 43 -0.85 17.04 -0.78
CA GLN A 43 -0.02 17.80 0.15
C GLN A 43 -0.84 18.78 1.00
N GLU A 44 -1.96 19.28 0.48
CA GLU A 44 -2.92 20.10 1.22
C GLU A 44 -3.60 19.37 2.38
N ASP A 45 -3.72 18.03 2.30
CA ASP A 45 -4.31 17.18 3.35
C ASP A 45 -3.26 16.68 4.35
N LEU A 46 -1.97 16.97 4.10
CA LEU A 46 -0.88 16.58 4.98
C LEU A 46 -0.80 17.53 6.18
N MET A 47 -1.14 17.00 7.36
CA MET A 47 -1.13 17.73 8.63
C MET A 47 0.19 17.56 9.42
N LEU A 48 1.14 16.80 8.88
CA LEU A 48 2.39 16.46 9.53
C LEU A 48 3.57 17.22 8.94
N ASP A 49 4.48 17.67 9.81
CA ASP A 49 5.84 17.97 9.40
C ASP A 49 6.60 16.64 9.19
N VAL A 50 6.78 16.31 7.91
CA VAL A 50 7.44 15.08 7.42
C VAL A 50 8.93 15.24 7.20
N SER A 51 9.53 16.40 7.52
CA SER A 51 10.98 16.66 7.35
C SER A 51 11.87 15.69 8.12
N ARG A 52 11.35 15.13 9.22
CA ARG A 52 12.01 14.15 10.09
C ARG A 52 11.88 12.69 9.63
N PHE A 53 11.09 12.41 8.59
CA PHE A 53 10.85 11.04 8.13
C PHE A 53 11.90 10.59 7.11
N VAL A 54 12.12 9.27 7.03
CA VAL A 54 13.09 8.69 6.09
C VAL A 54 12.65 8.94 4.66
N CYS A 55 13.54 9.46 3.81
CA CYS A 55 13.23 9.66 2.40
C CYS A 55 13.16 8.30 1.67
N LEU A 56 11.99 7.96 1.11
CA LEU A 56 11.81 6.75 0.32
C LEU A 56 12.38 6.96 -1.09
N SER A 57 12.95 5.89 -1.66
CA SER A 57 13.46 5.93 -3.04
C SER A 57 12.31 6.01 -4.05
N LYS A 58 12.44 6.85 -5.09
CA LYS A 58 11.53 6.86 -6.25
C LYS A 58 11.39 5.48 -6.90
N ARG A 59 12.39 4.60 -6.74
CA ARG A 59 12.37 3.21 -7.23
C ARG A 59 11.19 2.39 -6.71
N VAL A 60 10.54 2.80 -5.62
CA VAL A 60 9.32 2.15 -5.13
C VAL A 60 8.16 2.21 -6.15
N LEU A 61 8.21 3.14 -7.09
CA LEU A 61 7.22 3.31 -8.16
C LEU A 61 7.68 2.75 -9.52
N ASP A 62 8.90 2.22 -9.62
CA ASP A 62 9.42 1.68 -10.88
C ASP A 62 8.48 0.60 -11.43
N GLY A 63 8.14 0.71 -12.70
CA GLY A 63 7.32 -0.29 -13.40
C GLY A 63 5.82 -0.22 -13.12
N ILE A 64 5.34 0.83 -12.45
CA ILE A 64 3.91 1.03 -12.15
C ILE A 64 3.00 0.94 -13.39
N ASP A 65 3.48 1.39 -14.55
CA ASP A 65 2.72 1.35 -15.82
C ASP A 65 2.71 -0.03 -16.48
N LYS A 66 3.47 -0.99 -15.96
CA LYS A 66 3.70 -2.31 -16.57
C LYS A 66 3.11 -3.47 -15.76
N VAL A 67 2.56 -3.20 -14.58
CA VAL A 67 2.03 -4.25 -13.71
C VAL A 67 0.59 -4.62 -14.07
N PRO A 68 0.24 -5.92 -14.00
CA PRO A 68 -1.11 -6.39 -14.31
C PRO A 68 -2.11 -6.05 -13.19
N GLU A 69 -3.41 -6.10 -13.52
CA GLU A 69 -4.48 -6.05 -12.53
C GLU A 69 -4.46 -7.29 -11.64
N LEU A 70 -4.83 -7.10 -10.37
CA LEU A 70 -4.90 -8.13 -9.34
C LEU A 70 -6.33 -8.29 -8.86
N LYS A 71 -6.83 -9.53 -8.93
CA LYS A 71 -8.16 -9.90 -8.42
C LYS A 71 -8.08 -10.20 -6.93
N LEU A 72 -8.71 -9.36 -6.12
CA LEU A 72 -8.88 -9.60 -4.69
C LEU A 72 -9.72 -10.87 -4.48
N THR A 73 -9.23 -11.81 -3.67
CA THR A 73 -9.99 -13.03 -3.37
C THR A 73 -10.44 -13.07 -1.91
N CYS A 74 -11.40 -13.96 -1.62
CA CYS A 74 -11.84 -14.26 -0.26
C CYS A 74 -10.85 -15.17 0.49
N ASP A 75 -9.80 -15.68 -0.18
CA ASP A 75 -8.89 -16.65 0.41
C ASP A 75 -7.90 -15.98 1.34
N CYS A 76 -7.97 -16.37 2.61
CA CYS A 76 -7.05 -15.92 3.65
C CYS A 76 -6.29 -17.11 4.24
N LYS A 77 -5.03 -16.91 4.60
CA LYS A 77 -4.20 -17.87 5.33
C LYS A 77 -3.68 -17.24 6.61
N TYR A 78 -3.48 -18.06 7.63
CA TYR A 78 -2.77 -17.66 8.85
C TYR A 78 -1.29 -17.98 8.67
N THR A 79 -0.44 -17.01 9.00
CA THR A 79 1.02 -17.14 8.94
C THR A 79 1.63 -16.83 10.30
N PRO A 80 2.65 -17.57 10.75
CA PRO A 80 3.36 -17.22 11.97
C PRO A 80 4.11 -15.88 11.85
N PRO A 81 4.15 -15.03 12.89
CA PRO A 81 3.38 -15.09 14.13
C PRO A 81 2.02 -14.39 13.94
N ASN A 82 0.93 -15.15 13.81
CA ASN A 82 -0.46 -14.71 13.78
C ASN A 82 -0.85 -13.59 12.79
N LYS A 83 -0.23 -13.53 11.60
CA LYS A 83 -0.64 -12.60 10.54
C LYS A 83 -1.63 -13.28 9.61
N ILE A 84 -2.79 -12.65 9.40
CA ILE A 84 -3.74 -13.05 8.36
C ILE A 84 -3.24 -12.45 7.05
N VAL A 85 -2.96 -13.30 6.07
CA VAL A 85 -2.59 -12.88 4.72
C VAL A 85 -3.72 -13.19 3.76
N ARG A 86 -4.04 -12.24 2.89
CA ARG A 86 -5.05 -12.39 1.84
C ARG A 86 -4.37 -12.61 0.50
N ARG A 87 -4.93 -13.53 -0.29
CA ARG A 87 -4.51 -13.80 -1.66
C ARG A 87 -5.10 -12.77 -2.62
N LEU A 88 -4.26 -12.26 -3.51
CA LEU A 88 -4.67 -11.57 -4.73
C LEU A 88 -4.17 -12.41 -5.91
N LYS A 89 -5.04 -12.68 -6.88
CA LYS A 89 -4.70 -13.47 -8.06
C LYS A 89 -4.26 -12.58 -9.21
N LEU A 90 -3.18 -12.98 -9.87
CA LEU A 90 -2.86 -12.53 -11.22
C LEU A 90 -3.67 -13.37 -12.21
N ASP A 91 -3.81 -12.88 -13.44
CA ASP A 91 -4.41 -13.67 -14.53
C ASP A 91 -3.54 -14.90 -14.92
N SER A 92 -2.28 -14.98 -14.48
CA SER A 92 -1.30 -16.01 -14.86
C SER A 92 -1.18 -17.21 -13.90
N ASP A 93 -2.26 -17.61 -13.19
CA ASP A 93 -2.26 -18.57 -12.07
C ASP A 93 -1.36 -18.21 -10.87
N LYS A 94 -0.49 -17.22 -11.03
CA LYS A 94 0.33 -16.65 -9.97
C LYS A 94 -0.53 -15.90 -8.96
N SER A 95 -0.05 -15.86 -7.73
CA SER A 95 -0.73 -15.22 -6.62
C SER A 95 0.26 -14.39 -5.82
N VAL A 96 -0.20 -13.26 -5.31
CA VAL A 96 0.53 -12.44 -4.34
C VAL A 96 -0.25 -12.44 -3.04
N TYR A 97 0.49 -12.41 -1.93
CA TYR A 97 -0.08 -12.40 -0.60
C TYR A 97 0.23 -11.08 0.07
N VAL A 98 -0.77 -10.44 0.67
CA VAL A 98 -0.58 -9.22 1.45
C VAL A 98 -1.21 -9.40 2.82
N ASN A 99 -0.76 -8.65 3.83
CA ASN A 99 -1.42 -8.68 5.12
C ASN A 99 -2.86 -8.14 4.98
N ASP A 100 -3.85 -8.91 5.43
CA ASP A 100 -5.27 -8.56 5.33
C ASP A 100 -5.61 -7.24 6.04
N LYS A 101 -4.83 -6.87 7.07
CA LYS A 101 -5.00 -5.59 7.76
C LYS A 101 -4.82 -4.39 6.81
N TYR A 102 -3.95 -4.50 5.79
CA TYR A 102 -3.71 -3.44 4.83
C TYR A 102 -4.79 -3.37 3.75
N ILE A 103 -5.38 -4.50 3.37
CA ILE A 103 -6.59 -4.50 2.52
C ILE A 103 -7.74 -3.79 3.22
N LYS A 104 -7.97 -4.12 4.50
CA LYS A 104 -8.99 -3.46 5.34
C LYS A 104 -8.69 -1.98 5.57
N PHE A 105 -7.42 -1.59 5.55
CA PHE A 105 -6.99 -0.21 5.74
C PHE A 105 -7.47 0.70 4.60
N PHE A 106 -7.35 0.25 3.34
CA PHE A 106 -7.85 1.01 2.18
C PHE A 106 -9.36 0.90 1.99
N GLY A 107 -9.99 -0.16 2.53
CA GLY A 107 -11.44 -0.33 2.51
C GLY A 107 -11.97 -0.77 1.15
N THR A 108 -13.21 -0.38 0.84
CA THR A 108 -13.90 -0.72 -0.41
C THR A 108 -13.75 0.39 -1.45
N GLY A 109 -14.12 0.11 -2.71
CA GLY A 109 -14.01 1.10 -3.79
C GLY A 109 -12.62 1.25 -4.41
N VAL A 110 -11.72 0.30 -4.13
CA VAL A 110 -10.35 0.30 -4.65
C VAL A 110 -10.11 -0.89 -5.59
N SER A 111 -9.18 -0.70 -6.53
CA SER A 111 -8.61 -1.75 -7.40
C SER A 111 -7.12 -1.93 -7.07
N TYR A 112 -6.59 -3.08 -7.47
CA TYR A 112 -5.21 -3.46 -7.18
C TYR A 112 -4.50 -3.78 -8.50
N LYS A 113 -3.31 -3.24 -8.70
CA LYS A 113 -2.40 -3.63 -9.79
C LYS A 113 -1.04 -3.93 -9.19
N GLY A 114 -0.31 -4.91 -9.67
CA GLY A 114 0.96 -5.24 -9.04
C GLY A 114 1.56 -6.58 -9.41
N ASP A 115 2.64 -6.89 -8.72
CA ASP A 115 3.43 -8.10 -8.89
C ASP A 115 3.89 -8.65 -7.53
N GLU A 116 4.80 -9.62 -7.56
CA GLU A 116 5.39 -10.29 -6.38
C GLU A 116 6.22 -9.36 -5.48
N TRP A 117 6.52 -8.14 -5.93
CA TRP A 117 7.32 -7.16 -5.19
C TRP A 117 6.47 -6.03 -4.64
N ARG A 118 5.42 -5.60 -5.35
CA ARG A 118 4.62 -4.42 -5.00
C ARG A 118 3.18 -4.56 -5.46
N VAL A 119 2.24 -4.18 -4.59
CA VAL A 119 0.82 -4.06 -4.92
C VAL A 119 0.43 -2.60 -4.80
N PHE A 120 0.13 -1.98 -5.94
CA PHE A 120 -0.39 -0.63 -6.04
C PHE A 120 -1.91 -0.63 -5.85
N VAL A 121 -2.41 0.36 -5.12
CA VAL A 121 -3.83 0.51 -4.78
C VAL A 121 -4.34 1.76 -5.48
N TYR A 122 -5.43 1.61 -6.23
CA TYR A 122 -6.05 2.68 -7.00
C TYR A 122 -7.48 2.91 -6.55
N GLU A 123 -7.93 4.17 -6.59
CA GLU A 123 -9.36 4.47 -6.41
C GLU A 123 -10.11 4.10 -7.69
N LYS A 124 -11.15 3.25 -7.59
CA LYS A 124 -11.86 2.73 -8.78
C LYS A 124 -12.54 3.79 -9.62
N SER A 125 -13.00 4.88 -9.00
CA SER A 125 -13.75 5.95 -9.69
C SER A 125 -12.87 6.82 -10.57
N THR A 126 -11.58 6.95 -10.24
CA THR A 126 -10.67 7.93 -10.84
C THR A 126 -9.43 7.29 -11.46
N ASP A 127 -9.16 6.01 -11.15
CA ASP A 127 -7.89 5.31 -11.43
C ASP A 127 -6.67 6.07 -10.89
N GLU A 128 -6.86 6.89 -9.86
CA GLU A 128 -5.74 7.54 -9.16
C GLU A 128 -5.04 6.57 -8.23
N LEU A 129 -3.71 6.60 -8.23
CA LEU A 129 -2.89 5.89 -7.25
C LEU A 129 -3.13 6.49 -5.87
N ILE A 130 -3.56 5.66 -4.92
CA ILE A 130 -3.88 6.07 -3.55
C ILE A 130 -3.06 5.34 -2.50
N GLY A 131 -2.31 4.31 -2.88
CA GLY A 131 -1.43 3.62 -1.95
C GLY A 131 -0.63 2.49 -2.57
N LEU A 132 0.18 1.89 -1.71
CA LEU A 132 1.04 0.76 -2.03
C LEU A 132 1.10 -0.17 -0.82
N ILE A 133 1.09 -1.47 -1.09
CA ILE A 133 1.23 -2.53 -0.10
C ILE A 133 2.40 -3.41 -0.53
N LEU A 134 3.30 -3.69 0.41
CA LEU A 134 4.36 -4.67 0.17
C LEU A 134 3.82 -6.10 0.33
N PRO A 135 3.98 -6.98 -0.68
CA PRO A 135 3.65 -8.38 -0.57
C PRO A 135 4.48 -9.10 0.49
N ILE A 136 3.89 -10.16 1.04
CA ILE A 136 4.53 -11.13 1.91
C ILE A 136 4.95 -12.32 1.06
N ARG A 137 6.24 -12.66 1.13
CA ARG A 137 6.76 -13.91 0.61
C ARG A 137 6.45 -15.02 1.60
N LEU A 138 5.54 -15.90 1.22
CA LEU A 138 5.36 -17.15 1.93
C LEU A 138 6.50 -18.08 1.51
N LYS A 139 7.18 -18.70 2.47
CA LYS A 139 8.00 -19.86 2.13
C LYS A 139 7.04 -20.94 1.63
N GLU A 140 7.34 -21.53 0.49
CA GLU A 140 6.71 -22.80 0.11
C GLU A 140 7.17 -23.84 1.14
N ASP A 141 6.21 -24.64 1.63
CA ASP A 141 6.48 -25.78 2.50
C ASP A 141 7.12 -26.92 1.71
#